data_AF-A0A850MMP0-F1
#
_entry.id   AF-A0A850MMP0-F1
#
_cell.length_a   1.000
_cell.length_b   1.000
_cell.length_c   1.000
_cell.angle_alpha   90.00
_cell.angle_beta   90.00
_cell.angle_gamma   90.00
#
_symmetry.space_group_name_H-M   'P 1'
#
loop_
_entity.id
_entity.type
_entity.pdbx_description
1 polymer ?
#
loop_
_entity_poly.entity_id
_entity_poly.type
_entity_poly.pdbx_seq_one_letter_code
_entity_poly.pdbx_strand_id
1 'polypeptide(L)'
;MWDVTPLWTFLLRGTNIVLLVTDSTVENVVSTKRVYLNVIKKRKQDLLTFCLCNKQDLPRAMRPKLVERLLNVRCYPMVGINPTFRDELMSLVTTAIDEWARSTGEIESKI
;
A
#
# COMPACT_ATOMS: atom_id res chain seq x y z
N MET A 1 -21.92 9.77 8.22
CA MET A 1 -20.58 10.35 8.06
C MET A 1 -19.66 9.53 8.95
N TRP A 2 -18.99 8.51 8.40
CA TRP A 2 -18.08 7.67 9.19
C TRP A 2 -16.80 8.45 9.39
N ASP A 3 -16.66 9.07 10.56
CA ASP A 3 -15.52 9.90 10.89
C ASP A 3 -14.25 9.05 10.94
N VAL A 4 -13.38 9.40 10.00
CA VAL A 4 -12.01 8.95 9.94
C VAL A 4 -11.36 9.36 11.25
N THR A 5 -10.96 8.38 12.07
CA THR A 5 -10.37 8.62 13.39
C THR A 5 -9.27 9.69 13.29
N PRO A 6 -9.20 10.69 14.21
CA PRO A 6 -8.18 11.73 14.20
C PRO A 6 -6.75 11.21 14.08
N LEU A 7 -6.54 9.97 14.52
CA LEU A 7 -5.30 9.22 14.43
C LEU A 7 -4.68 9.20 13.02
N TRP A 8 -5.47 9.11 11.95
CA TRP A 8 -4.92 9.06 10.59
C TRP A 8 -4.16 10.34 10.21
N THR A 9 -4.63 11.50 10.66
CA THR A 9 -3.92 12.76 10.41
C THR A 9 -2.56 12.76 11.11
N PHE A 10 -2.49 12.22 12.33
CA PHE A 10 -1.25 12.10 13.08
C PHE A 10 -0.29 11.08 12.45
N LEU A 11 -0.79 9.88 12.11
CA LEU A 11 0.02 8.82 11.53
C LEU A 11 0.62 9.20 10.17
N LEU A 12 -0.09 9.98 9.37
CA LEU A 12 0.39 10.43 8.05
C LEU A 12 1.41 11.57 8.12
N ARG A 13 1.57 12.21 9.29
CA ARG A 13 2.56 13.27 9.46
C ARG A 13 3.96 12.66 9.39
N GLY A 14 4.76 13.12 8.44
CA GLY A 14 6.11 12.59 8.21
C GLY A 14 6.15 11.24 7.49
N THR A 15 5.02 10.64 7.11
CA THR A 15 5.02 9.42 6.29
C THR A 15 5.45 9.72 4.87
N ASN A 16 6.43 9.01 4.33
CA ASN A 16 6.83 9.12 2.93
C ASN A 16 6.29 7.99 2.05
N ILE A 17 6.13 6.81 2.64
CA ILE A 17 5.75 5.57 1.97
C ILE A 17 4.56 4.95 2.72
N VAL A 18 3.57 4.47 1.99
CA VAL A 18 2.44 3.70 2.53
C VAL A 18 2.41 2.31 1.93
N LEU A 19 2.35 1.30 2.78
CA LEU A 19 2.00 -0.07 2.39
C LEU A 19 0.53 -0.32 2.73
N LEU A 20 -0.32 -0.33 1.71
CA LEU A 20 -1.75 -0.54 1.83
C LEU A 20 -2.07 -2.03 1.80
N VAL A 21 -2.47 -2.61 2.92
CA VAL A 21 -2.86 -4.02 2.96
C VAL A 21 -4.36 -4.16 2.75
N THR A 22 -4.77 -5.09 1.89
CA THR A 22 -6.19 -5.42 1.69
C THR A 22 -6.40 -6.93 1.71
N ASP A 23 -7.45 -7.39 2.37
CA ASP A 23 -8.02 -8.71 2.12
C ASP A 23 -8.55 -8.70 0.69
N SER A 24 -8.08 -9.62 -0.15
CA SER A 24 -8.30 -9.55 -1.60
C SER A 24 -9.73 -9.90 -2.05
N THR A 25 -10.73 -9.88 -1.18
CA THR A 25 -12.15 -9.99 -1.57
C THR A 25 -12.68 -8.66 -2.13
N VAL A 26 -13.70 -8.72 -3.01
CA VAL A 26 -14.24 -7.54 -3.71
C VAL A 26 -14.71 -6.46 -2.73
N GLU A 27 -15.46 -6.86 -1.71
CA GLU A 27 -16.01 -5.97 -0.69
C GLU A 27 -14.90 -5.24 0.06
N ASN A 28 -13.83 -5.96 0.41
CA ASN A 28 -12.70 -5.41 1.13
C ASN A 28 -11.85 -4.50 0.24
N VAL A 29 -11.60 -4.84 -1.02
CA VAL A 29 -10.90 -3.96 -1.97
C VAL A 29 -11.66 -2.65 -2.16
N VAL A 30 -13.00 -2.68 -2.27
CA VAL A 30 -13.82 -1.46 -2.36
C VAL A 30 -13.76 -0.64 -1.08
N SER A 31 -13.84 -1.28 0.09
CA SER A 31 -13.70 -0.59 1.38
C SER A 31 -12.31 0.04 1.54
N THR A 32 -11.25 -0.69 1.20
CA THR A 32 -9.86 -0.22 1.17
C THR A 32 -9.72 0.98 0.22
N LYS A 33 -10.30 0.93 -0.99
CA LYS A 33 -10.31 2.06 -1.94
C LYS A 33 -10.92 3.31 -1.32
N ARG A 34 -12.06 3.17 -0.63
CA ARG A 34 -12.74 4.28 0.02
C ARG A 34 -11.87 4.91 1.11
N VAL A 35 -11.18 4.11 1.92
CA VAL A 35 -10.22 4.61 2.92
C VAL A 35 -9.04 5.29 2.23
N TYR A 36 -8.40 4.63 1.26
CA TYR A 36 -7.25 5.17 0.55
C TYR A 36 -7.55 6.54 -0.09
N LEU A 37 -8.65 6.65 -0.83
CA LEU A 37 -9.01 7.90 -1.50
C LEU A 37 -9.46 8.99 -0.51
N ASN A 38 -10.33 8.67 0.45
CA ASN A 38 -10.92 9.68 1.32
C ASN A 38 -10.08 10.04 2.55
N VAL A 39 -9.14 9.18 2.93
CA VAL A 39 -8.30 9.38 4.11
C VAL A 39 -6.90 9.79 3.71
N ILE A 40 -6.23 8.92 2.95
CA ILE A 40 -4.80 9.01 2.66
C ILE A 40 -4.57 10.05 1.57
N LYS A 41 -5.14 9.86 0.37
CA LYS A 41 -4.91 10.75 -0.78
C LYS A 41 -5.48 12.16 -0.57
N LYS A 42 -6.60 12.31 0.16
CA LYS A 42 -7.12 13.64 0.53
C LYS A 42 -6.16 14.44 1.42
N ARG A 43 -5.34 13.77 2.24
CA ARG A 43 -4.40 14.43 3.16
C ARG A 43 -3.00 14.59 2.58
N LYS A 44 -2.55 13.65 1.75
CA LYS A 44 -1.23 13.68 1.13
C LYS A 44 -1.28 13.00 -0.24
N GLN A 45 -1.26 13.81 -1.29
CA GLN A 45 -1.46 13.32 -2.67
C GLN A 45 -0.24 12.56 -3.20
N ASP A 46 0.97 12.96 -2.82
CA ASP A 46 2.22 12.47 -3.41
C ASP A 46 2.87 11.32 -2.61
N LEU A 47 2.10 10.62 -1.79
CA LEU A 47 2.60 9.43 -1.08
C LEU A 47 2.91 8.30 -2.05
N LEU A 48 4.16 7.84 -2.05
CA LEU A 48 4.50 6.57 -2.67
C LEU A 48 3.71 5.48 -1.96
N THR A 49 2.83 4.82 -2.70
CA THR A 49 1.93 3.79 -2.15
C THR A 49 2.12 2.50 -2.91
N PHE A 50 2.37 1.40 -2.21
CA PHE A 50 2.21 0.03 -2.73
C PHE A 50 1.05 -0.64 -2.02
N CYS A 51 0.39 -1.58 -2.69
CA CYS A 51 -0.67 -2.37 -2.10
C CYS A 51 -0.28 -3.85 -1.99
N LEU A 52 -0.52 -4.44 -0.82
CA LEU A 52 -0.39 -5.87 -0.57
C LEU A 52 -1.78 -6.50 -0.67
N CYS A 53 -2.00 -7.25 -1.74
CA CYS A 53 -3.18 -8.08 -1.92
C CYS A 53 -3.03 -9.32 -1.04
N ASN A 54 -3.50 -9.25 0.20
CA ASN A 54 -3.38 -10.31 1.19
C ASN A 54 -4.44 -11.40 1.01
N LYS A 55 -4.16 -12.58 1.55
CA LYS A 55 -4.99 -13.80 1.49
C LYS A 55 -5.14 -14.41 0.10
N GLN A 56 -4.08 -14.36 -0.72
CA GLN A 56 -4.08 -14.92 -2.08
C GLN A 56 -4.20 -16.46 -2.12
N ASP A 57 -4.09 -17.12 -0.98
CA ASP A 57 -4.37 -18.54 -0.78
C ASP A 57 -5.88 -18.88 -0.83
N LEU A 58 -6.76 -17.90 -0.68
CA LEU A 58 -8.21 -18.11 -0.65
C LEU A 58 -8.84 -18.07 -2.04
N PRO A 59 -9.84 -18.92 -2.33
CA PRO A 59 -10.44 -19.04 -3.66
C PRO A 59 -11.19 -17.79 -4.14
N ARG A 60 -11.59 -16.89 -3.23
CA ARG A 60 -12.28 -15.64 -3.55
C ARG A 60 -11.34 -14.44 -3.68
N ALA A 61 -10.02 -14.67 -3.60
CA ALA A 61 -9.04 -13.62 -3.74
C ALA A 61 -9.02 -13.08 -5.17
N MET A 62 -9.25 -11.77 -5.31
CA MET A 62 -9.04 -11.04 -6.54
C MET A 62 -7.56 -11.08 -6.91
N ARG A 63 -7.29 -11.27 -8.20
CA ARG A 63 -5.94 -11.20 -8.74
C ARG A 63 -5.36 -9.79 -8.53
N PRO A 64 -4.08 -9.64 -8.12
CA PRO A 64 -3.47 -8.34 -7.87
C PRO A 64 -3.60 -7.35 -9.03
N LYS A 65 -3.49 -7.82 -10.27
CA LYS A 65 -3.68 -7.00 -11.48
C LYS A 65 -5.06 -6.35 -11.59
N LEU A 66 -6.11 -7.00 -11.06
CA LEU A 66 -7.46 -6.42 -11.03
C LEU A 66 -7.58 -5.39 -9.90
N VAL A 67 -6.99 -5.67 -8.74
CA VAL A 67 -6.93 -4.75 -7.60
C VAL A 67 -6.17 -3.47 -7.99
N GLU A 68 -5.05 -3.62 -8.70
CA GLU A 68 -4.25 -2.50 -9.22
C GLU A 68 -5.06 -1.56 -10.11
N ARG A 69 -5.85 -2.11 -11.04
CA ARG A 69 -6.75 -1.33 -11.89
C ARG A 69 -7.82 -0.59 -11.08
N LEU A 70 -8.32 -1.20 -10.01
CA LEU A 70 -9.35 -0.60 -9.17
C LEU A 70 -8.79 0.51 -8.26
N LEU A 71 -7.61 0.31 -7.69
CA LEU A 71 -6.98 1.25 -6.76
C LEU A 71 -6.14 2.32 -7.45
N ASN A 72 -5.69 2.06 -8.69
CA ASN A 72 -4.66 2.82 -9.39
C ASN A 72 -3.36 2.94 -8.57
N VAL A 73 -2.95 1.80 -7.99
CA VAL A 73 -1.79 1.65 -7.10
C VAL A 73 -1.12 0.31 -7.42
N ARG A 74 0.20 0.25 -7.47
CA ARG A 74 0.94 -1.00 -7.71
C ARG A 74 0.58 -2.05 -6.67
N CYS A 75 0.16 -3.22 -7.13
CA CYS A 75 -0.33 -4.30 -6.25
C CYS A 75 0.52 -5.56 -6.32
N TYR A 76 0.84 -6.11 -5.15
CA TYR A 76 1.69 -7.29 -4.99
C TYR A 76 0.92 -8.39 -4.25
N PRO A 77 1.00 -9.65 -4.68
CA PRO A 77 0.37 -10.76 -3.97
C PRO A 77 1.01 -10.95 -2.59
N MET A 78 0.21 -11.36 -1.61
CA MET A 78 0.68 -11.70 -0.28
C MET A 78 -0.19 -12.80 0.35
N VAL A 79 0.46 -13.70 1.11
CA VAL A 79 -0.21 -14.62 2.04
C VAL A 79 0.41 -14.43 3.41
N GLY A 80 -0.20 -13.60 4.26
CA GLY A 80 0.40 -13.20 5.54
C GLY A 80 0.64 -14.33 6.54
N ILE A 81 -0.09 -15.44 6.43
CA ILE A 81 0.13 -16.64 7.26
C ILE A 81 1.32 -17.48 6.78
N ASN A 82 1.78 -17.27 5.55
CA ASN A 82 2.87 -18.04 4.97
C ASN A 82 4.20 -17.29 5.19
N PRO A 83 5.13 -17.82 6.01
CA PRO A 83 6.39 -17.14 6.31
C PRO A 83 7.30 -16.99 5.08
N THR A 84 7.11 -17.75 4.00
CA THR A 84 7.92 -17.59 2.77
C THR A 84 7.72 -16.23 2.10
N PHE A 85 6.60 -15.55 2.37
CA PHE A 85 6.34 -14.20 1.86
C PHE A 85 7.13 -13.11 2.61
N ARG A 86 7.88 -13.44 3.67
CA ARG A 86 8.68 -12.46 4.41
C ARG A 86 9.79 -11.86 3.54
N ASP A 87 10.50 -12.69 2.79
CA ASP A 87 11.59 -12.23 1.94
C ASP A 87 11.07 -11.34 0.80
N GLU A 88 9.93 -11.71 0.21
CA GLU A 88 9.24 -10.90 -0.79
C GLU A 88 8.76 -9.56 -0.21
N LEU A 89 8.20 -9.56 1.00
CA LEU A 89 7.79 -8.35 1.70
C LEU A 89 8.99 -7.44 2.00
N MET A 90 10.10 -8.00 2.47
CA MET A 90 11.33 -7.24 2.74
C MET A 90 11.90 -6.64 1.45
N SER A 91 11.95 -7.41 0.36
CA SER A 91 12.37 -6.92 -0.95
C SER A 91 11.48 -5.78 -1.44
N LEU A 92 10.17 -5.86 -1.20
CA LEU A 92 9.23 -4.82 -1.57
C LEU A 92 9.40 -3.55 -0.74
N VAL A 93 9.65 -3.68 0.56
CA VAL A 93 9.97 -2.56 1.46
C VAL A 93 11.24 -1.86 0.97
N THR A 94 12.32 -2.60 0.71
CA THR A 94 13.57 -2.05 0.16
C THR A 94 13.32 -1.33 -1.16
N THR A 95 12.56 -1.95 -2.07
CA THR A 95 12.19 -1.34 -3.35
C THR A 95 11.45 -0.01 -3.17
N ALA A 96 10.51 0.06 -2.22
CA ALA A 96 9.76 1.28 -1.94
C ALA A 96 10.67 2.38 -1.39
N ILE A 97 11.60 2.04 -0.51
CA ILE A 97 12.58 2.98 0.05
C ILE A 97 13.50 3.52 -1.04
N ASP A 98 14.05 2.65 -1.88
CA ASP A 98 14.95 3.03 -2.97
C ASP A 98 14.26 3.90 -4.02
N GLU A 99 12.99 3.62 -4.33
CA GLU A 99 12.21 4.45 -5.23
C GLU A 99 11.91 5.82 -4.63
N TRP A 100 11.51 5.86 -3.36
CA TRP A 100 11.27 7.12 -2.67
C TRP A 100 12.55 7.97 -2.60
N ALA A 101 13.69 7.39 -2.22
CA ALA A 101 14.98 8.10 -2.13
C ALA A 101 15.45 8.65 -3.47
N ARG A 102 15.19 7.95 -4.58
CA ARG A 102 15.44 8.45 -5.93
C ARG A 102 14.50 9.60 -6.30
N SER A 103 13.24 9.53 -5.89
CA SER A 103 12.26 10.59 -6.17
C SER A 103 12.54 11.91 -5.44
N THR A 104 13.29 11.88 -4.34
CA THR A 104 13.65 13.07 -3.55
C THR A 104 15.03 13.64 -3.88
N GLY A 105 15.79 13.02 -4.79
CA GLY A 105 17.15 13.46 -5.16
C GLY A 105 18.22 13.22 -4.08
N GLU A 106 17.91 12.46 -3.02
CA GLU A 106 18.82 12.28 -1.88
C GLU A 106 20.08 11.47 -2.22
N ILE A 107 20.03 10.60 -3.24
CA ILE A 107 21.14 9.74 -3.64
C ILE A 107 22.25 10.48 -4.43
N GLU A 108 21.93 11.58 -5.12
CA GLU A 108 22.94 12.36 -5.86
C GLU A 108 23.84 13.22 -4.96
N SER A 109 23.49 13.38 -3.67
CA SER A 109 24.26 14.19 -2.71
C SER A 109 25.35 13.43 -1.94
N LYS A 110 25.54 12.13 -2.21
CA LYS A 110 26.45 11.24 -1.45
C LYS A 110 27.54 10.56 -2.30
N ILE A 111 27.85 11.10 -3.48
CA ILE A 111 29.01 10.67 -4.29
C ILE A 111 29.94 11.86 -4.50
#